data_AF-A0A349UMB1-F1
#
_entry.id   AF-A0A349UMB1-F1
#
_cell.length_a   1.000
_cell.length_b   1.000
_cell.length_c   1.000
_cell.angle_alpha   90.00
_cell.angle_beta   90.00
_cell.angle_gamma   90.00
#
_symmetry.space_group_name_H-M   'P 1'
#
loop_
_entity.id
_entity.type
_entity.pdbx_description
1 polymer ?
#
loop_
_entity_poly.entity_id
_entity_poly.type
_entity_poly.pdbx_seq_one_letter_code
_entity_poly.pdbx_strand_id
1 'polypeptide(L)'
;MQSLLVASLLAAMVLVPTAAGADDFVPFVIPADVNPASEIAFRGEPIATDGPRVVVRDGHFFVGGKRLRVWGVNVCFGANFPTHDEAERIAVRLEAFGVNSVRFHHMDHSPFPNGIWDPKDNRKLSDEALDRLDYFLDRLARRGIYANLNLHVSRNHGTALGLPDSKSDYDKIVDIFTPQLVDAQKDYARRLLTHVNAYRKVRYADDPAVAFVEINNENSLFMWGADSKLPNLPEFYAKILAGQWQDWLKAKYGATDKLALAWNTGAEPLGQNVLAGFSATRDDGAPAWNLERHGQCAAKSTVTDAGLTVTISRADGTDWHIQLNQSGLKLREGQYYTLTFSARADQARPLGVTVQQAHEPWGSLGLSQRVSLTTEWKQFRLGFTATAGDDNARVNFSLGTRDAGATFGPVQLRSGGQVGLAKGERLEDRNVVLFADCEVPARELDRMRFLAETEKAYFSGMRGFVRNDLGCKALVAGTIVFGPLGLWAQGEMDFIDAHAYWQHPHFPGRSWDPGNWIVEP
;
A
#
# COMPACT_ATOMS: atom_id res chain seq x y z
N MET A 1 7.59 -0.05 -65.35
CA MET A 1 6.37 -0.52 -64.67
C MET A 1 6.79 -0.98 -63.27
N GLN A 2 7.02 -0.15 -62.25
CA GLN A 2 6.23 0.95 -61.68
C GLN A 2 4.76 0.58 -61.47
N SER A 3 4.43 0.27 -60.22
CA SER A 3 3.31 0.79 -59.41
C SER A 3 3.34 0.09 -58.05
N LEU A 4 3.89 0.71 -57.00
CA LEU A 4 3.28 1.72 -56.12
C LEU A 4 2.72 1.07 -54.84
N LEU A 5 3.63 0.86 -53.88
CA LEU A 5 3.30 0.84 -52.46
C LEU A 5 3.00 2.28 -52.05
N VAL A 6 1.72 2.56 -51.77
CA VAL A 6 1.30 3.82 -51.16
C VAL A 6 1.69 3.77 -49.68
N ALA A 7 2.78 4.44 -49.35
CA ALA A 7 3.09 4.81 -47.98
C ALA A 7 2.13 5.92 -47.56
N SER A 8 1.09 5.57 -46.82
CA SER A 8 0.24 6.54 -46.14
C SER A 8 1.06 7.19 -45.02
N LEU A 9 1.53 8.42 -45.26
CA LEU A 9 1.98 9.31 -44.18
C LEU A 9 0.80 9.56 -43.25
N LEU A 10 0.75 8.84 -42.12
CA LEU A 10 0.07 9.34 -40.93
C LEU A 10 0.87 10.55 -40.45
N ALA A 11 0.44 11.74 -40.86
CA ALA A 11 0.77 12.97 -40.17
C ALA A 11 0.20 12.85 -38.76
N ALA A 12 1.02 12.40 -37.81
CA ALA A 12 0.78 12.62 -36.41
C ALA A 12 0.75 14.15 -36.22
N MET A 13 -0.46 14.72 -36.20
CA MET A 13 -0.67 16.01 -35.56
C MET A 13 -0.30 15.80 -34.09
N VAL A 14 0.98 16.05 -33.79
CA VAL A 14 1.42 16.36 -32.44
C VAL A 14 0.65 17.62 -32.10
N LEU A 15 -0.47 17.46 -31.39
CA LEU A 15 -1.01 18.50 -30.55
C LEU A 15 0.08 18.80 -29.53
N VAL A 16 1.00 19.68 -29.91
CA VAL A 16 1.88 20.36 -28.98
C VAL A 16 0.92 21.05 -28.02
N PRO A 17 0.86 20.66 -26.73
CA PRO A 17 0.13 21.46 -25.78
C PRO A 17 0.81 22.82 -25.85
N THR A 18 0.07 23.85 -26.26
CA THR A 18 0.46 25.22 -25.96
C THR A 18 0.60 25.25 -24.46
N ALA A 19 1.85 25.19 -23.98
CA ALA A 19 2.15 25.59 -22.63
C ALA A 19 1.62 27.02 -22.54
N ALA A 20 0.50 27.20 -21.83
CA ALA A 20 0.17 28.51 -21.32
C ALA A 20 1.45 29.00 -20.65
N GLY A 21 1.98 30.14 -21.12
CA GLY A 21 3.22 30.67 -20.61
C GLY A 21 3.10 30.81 -19.09
N ALA A 22 4.21 30.62 -18.38
CA ALA A 22 4.28 30.90 -16.95
C ALA A 22 3.75 32.32 -16.60
N ASP A 23 3.73 33.21 -17.59
CA ASP A 23 3.23 34.59 -17.53
C ASP A 23 1.70 34.73 -17.37
N ASP A 24 0.91 33.67 -17.58
CA ASP A 24 -0.56 33.69 -17.42
C ASP A 24 -1.05 33.09 -16.08
N PHE A 25 -0.14 32.64 -15.20
CA PHE A 25 -0.54 32.16 -13.87
C PHE A 25 -0.71 33.33 -12.91
N VAL A 26 -1.95 33.60 -12.53
CA VAL A 26 -2.24 34.50 -11.41
C VAL A 26 -1.90 33.81 -10.08
N PRO A 27 -1.25 34.50 -9.12
CA PRO A 27 -1.02 33.95 -7.80
C PRO A 27 -2.34 33.45 -7.18
N PHE A 28 -2.43 32.13 -6.94
CA PHE A 28 -3.52 31.55 -6.15
C PHE A 28 -3.25 31.85 -4.67
N VAL A 29 -3.67 33.03 -4.24
CA VAL A 29 -3.67 33.41 -2.83
C VAL A 29 -5.02 33.00 -2.25
N ILE A 30 -5.02 32.39 -1.06
CA ILE A 30 -6.22 32.14 -0.26
C ILE A 30 -6.33 33.29 0.76
N PRO A 31 -6.79 34.49 0.38
CA PRO A 31 -6.82 35.65 1.28
C PRO A 31 -7.70 35.36 2.50
N ALA A 32 -7.38 36.03 3.62
CA ALA A 32 -8.18 35.95 4.84
C ALA A 32 -9.60 36.49 4.60
N ASP A 33 -9.71 37.57 3.81
CA ASP A 33 -10.97 38.17 3.42
C ASP A 33 -11.49 37.60 2.09
N VAL A 34 -12.80 37.40 2.02
CA VAL A 34 -13.46 36.96 0.79
C VAL A 34 -13.46 38.10 -0.22
N ASN A 35 -12.95 37.85 -1.42
CA ASN A 35 -13.10 38.76 -2.56
C ASN A 35 -14.36 38.38 -3.36
N PRO A 36 -15.45 39.17 -3.33
CA PRO A 36 -16.67 38.87 -4.08
C PRO A 36 -16.50 38.92 -5.61
N ALA A 37 -15.42 39.56 -6.07
CA ALA A 37 -15.01 39.66 -7.48
C ALA A 37 -13.93 38.63 -7.86
N SER A 38 -13.69 37.62 -7.03
CA SER A 38 -12.77 36.52 -7.34
C SER A 38 -13.14 35.85 -8.67
N GLU A 39 -12.21 35.84 -9.63
CA GLU A 39 -12.43 35.26 -10.96
C GLU A 39 -12.57 33.73 -10.93
N ILE A 40 -12.02 33.11 -9.89
CA ILE A 40 -12.13 31.67 -9.64
C ILE A 40 -13.38 31.30 -8.85
N ALA A 41 -14.19 32.27 -8.40
CA ALA A 41 -15.36 31.98 -7.57
C ALA A 41 -16.33 31.05 -8.31
N PHE A 42 -16.74 30.00 -7.61
CA PHE A 42 -17.74 29.06 -8.10
C PHE A 42 -19.09 29.54 -7.62
N ARG A 43 -20.03 29.83 -8.52
CA ARG A 43 -21.41 30.17 -8.15
C ARG A 43 -22.31 29.01 -8.53
N GLY A 44 -22.34 28.00 -7.66
CA GLY A 44 -23.17 26.82 -7.84
C GLY A 44 -24.63 27.10 -7.50
N GLU A 45 -25.54 26.43 -8.22
CA GLU A 45 -26.94 26.40 -7.82
C GLU A 45 -27.10 25.60 -6.53
N PRO A 46 -28.00 26.00 -5.61
CA PRO A 46 -28.31 25.22 -4.41
C PRO A 46 -28.70 23.78 -4.76
N ILE A 47 -28.15 22.82 -4.02
CA ILE A 47 -28.47 21.39 -4.19
C ILE A 47 -29.74 21.06 -3.40
N ALA A 48 -30.86 20.97 -4.11
CA ALA A 48 -32.15 20.56 -3.57
C ALA A 48 -32.15 19.08 -3.16
N THR A 49 -32.94 18.73 -2.14
CA THR A 49 -33.02 17.35 -1.60
C THR A 49 -33.73 16.38 -2.55
N ASP A 50 -34.55 16.88 -3.46
CA ASP A 50 -35.20 16.17 -4.57
C ASP A 50 -34.53 16.44 -5.93
N GLY A 51 -33.37 17.10 -5.92
CA GLY A 51 -32.63 17.51 -7.10
C GLY A 51 -31.90 16.36 -7.84
N PRO A 52 -31.35 16.65 -9.03
CA PRO A 52 -30.55 15.70 -9.77
C PRO A 52 -29.27 15.33 -9.01
N ARG A 53 -28.83 14.08 -9.14
CA ARG A 53 -27.61 13.56 -8.52
C ARG A 53 -26.41 13.66 -9.44
N VAL A 54 -25.23 13.61 -8.83
CA VAL A 54 -23.98 13.32 -9.55
C VAL A 54 -24.05 11.88 -10.06
N VAL A 55 -23.82 11.71 -11.37
CA VAL A 55 -23.76 10.42 -12.05
C VAL A 55 -22.52 10.35 -12.93
N VAL A 56 -22.08 9.13 -13.25
CA VAL A 56 -20.99 8.90 -14.22
C VAL A 56 -21.58 8.55 -15.58
N ARG A 57 -21.10 9.21 -16.64
CA ARG A 57 -21.39 8.88 -18.05
C ARG A 57 -20.12 9.10 -18.86
N ASP A 58 -19.76 8.14 -19.71
CA ASP A 58 -18.62 8.23 -20.63
C ASP A 58 -17.32 8.74 -19.97
N GLY A 59 -16.99 8.20 -18.78
CA GLY A 59 -15.78 8.56 -18.03
C GLY A 59 -15.81 9.92 -17.33
N HIS A 60 -16.97 10.56 -17.20
CA HIS A 60 -17.12 11.89 -16.62
C HIS A 60 -18.29 12.00 -15.64
N PHE A 61 -18.18 12.92 -14.68
CA PHE A 61 -19.27 13.26 -13.79
C PHE A 61 -20.28 14.20 -14.48
N PHE A 62 -21.56 14.01 -14.17
CA PHE A 62 -22.67 14.84 -14.66
C PHE A 62 -23.68 15.10 -13.55
N VAL A 63 -24.36 16.25 -13.63
CA VAL A 63 -25.55 16.56 -12.83
C VAL A 63 -26.66 17.00 -13.79
N GLY A 64 -27.73 16.21 -13.83
CA GLY A 64 -28.77 16.36 -14.85
C GLY A 64 -28.21 16.16 -16.26
N GLY A 65 -28.21 17.22 -17.07
CA GLY A 65 -27.64 17.24 -18.42
C GLY A 65 -26.26 17.91 -18.53
N LYS A 66 -25.69 18.42 -17.44
CA LYS A 66 -24.44 19.22 -17.46
C LYS A 66 -23.27 18.39 -16.94
N ARG A 67 -22.12 18.47 -17.61
CA ARG A 67 -20.87 17.87 -17.14
C ARG A 67 -20.39 18.61 -15.90
N LEU A 68 -20.01 17.85 -14.88
CA LEU A 68 -19.47 18.34 -13.62
C LEU A 68 -17.95 18.08 -13.59
N ARG A 69 -17.17 19.11 -13.30
CA ARG A 69 -15.76 18.99 -12.90
C ARG A 69 -15.70 19.24 -11.40
N VAL A 70 -15.14 18.29 -10.66
CA VAL A 70 -14.94 18.44 -9.22
C VAL A 70 -13.64 19.19 -8.96
N TRP A 71 -13.73 20.28 -8.21
CA TRP A 71 -12.60 21.00 -7.62
C TRP A 71 -12.86 21.08 -6.13
N GLY A 72 -12.12 20.28 -5.36
CA GLY A 72 -12.43 20.01 -3.97
C GLY A 72 -11.27 20.21 -3.01
N VAL A 73 -11.61 20.25 -1.73
CA VAL A 73 -10.65 20.32 -0.62
C VAL A 73 -10.99 19.29 0.43
N ASN A 74 -10.00 18.93 1.25
CA ASN A 74 -10.23 18.15 2.47
C ASN A 74 -10.51 19.09 3.64
N VAL A 75 -11.45 18.70 4.50
CA VAL A 75 -11.49 19.14 5.90
C VAL A 75 -11.20 17.92 6.77
N CYS A 76 -10.38 18.10 7.81
CA CYS A 76 -9.83 16.98 8.58
C CYS A 76 -10.13 17.12 10.09
N PHE A 77 -10.31 15.98 10.77
CA PHE A 77 -10.48 15.92 12.23
C PHE A 77 -11.61 16.83 12.74
N GLY A 78 -11.33 17.71 13.72
CA GLY A 78 -12.31 18.66 14.25
C GLY A 78 -12.84 19.68 13.24
N ALA A 79 -12.10 19.94 12.14
CA ALA A 79 -12.55 20.87 11.10
C ALA A 79 -13.77 20.34 10.31
N ASN A 80 -14.13 19.06 10.46
CA ASN A 80 -15.38 18.51 9.95
C ASN A 80 -16.62 19.01 10.72
N PHE A 81 -16.44 19.52 11.95
CA PHE A 81 -17.52 19.89 12.88
C PHE A 81 -17.41 21.35 13.34
N PRO A 82 -17.35 22.33 12.40
CA PRO A 82 -17.30 23.74 12.76
C PRO A 82 -18.53 24.14 13.58
N THR A 83 -18.42 25.20 14.38
CA THR A 83 -19.60 25.85 14.94
C THR A 83 -20.51 26.37 13.81
N HIS A 84 -21.79 26.65 14.09
CA HIS A 84 -22.70 27.15 13.07
C HIS A 84 -22.23 28.46 12.43
N ASP A 85 -21.71 29.38 13.23
CA ASP A 85 -21.14 30.64 12.74
C ASP A 85 -19.92 30.41 11.84
N GLU A 86 -19.04 29.47 12.21
CA GLU A 86 -17.88 29.10 11.38
C GLU A 86 -18.33 28.41 10.09
N ALA A 87 -19.29 27.49 10.15
CA ALA A 87 -19.82 26.77 9.00
C ALA A 87 -20.34 27.73 7.91
N GLU A 88 -21.04 28.79 8.30
CA GLU A 88 -21.49 29.84 7.37
C GLU A 88 -20.32 30.55 6.70
N ARG A 89 -19.35 31.00 7.49
CA ARG A 89 -18.18 31.74 6.99
C ARG A 89 -17.32 30.87 6.08
N ILE A 90 -17.10 29.61 6.47
CA ILE A 90 -16.35 28.63 5.69
C ILE A 90 -17.05 28.36 4.37
N ALA A 91 -18.37 28.13 4.36
CA ALA A 91 -19.10 27.87 3.12
C ALA A 91 -19.03 29.05 2.13
N VAL A 92 -19.17 30.29 2.60
CA VAL A 92 -18.98 31.50 1.78
C VAL A 92 -17.57 31.56 1.19
N ARG A 93 -16.56 31.24 2.01
CA ARG A 93 -15.17 31.31 1.61
C ARG A 93 -14.81 30.26 0.57
N LEU A 94 -15.30 29.04 0.72
CA LEU A 94 -15.10 27.96 -0.25
C LEU A 94 -15.70 28.29 -1.62
N GLU A 95 -16.92 28.84 -1.63
CA GLU A 95 -17.59 29.33 -2.84
C GLU A 95 -16.72 30.38 -3.57
N ALA A 96 -16.21 31.37 -2.84
CA ALA A 96 -15.34 32.40 -3.39
C ALA A 96 -14.00 31.89 -3.94
N PHE A 97 -13.58 30.68 -3.54
CA PHE A 97 -12.35 30.02 -4.00
C PHE A 97 -12.59 28.96 -5.07
N GLY A 98 -13.78 28.91 -5.65
CA GLY A 98 -14.07 27.98 -6.74
C GLY A 98 -14.36 26.56 -6.30
N VAL A 99 -14.35 26.30 -4.99
CA VAL A 99 -14.52 24.96 -4.44
C VAL A 99 -15.97 24.53 -4.60
N ASN A 100 -16.17 23.35 -5.18
CA ASN A 100 -17.48 22.77 -5.39
C ASN A 100 -17.65 21.38 -4.75
N SER A 101 -16.64 20.90 -4.02
CA SER A 101 -16.75 19.68 -3.21
C SER A 101 -15.88 19.74 -1.96
N VAL A 102 -16.35 19.15 -0.87
CA VAL A 102 -15.59 19.00 0.38
C VAL A 102 -15.52 17.52 0.74
N ARG A 103 -14.31 17.00 0.95
CA ARG A 103 -14.05 15.65 1.47
C ARG A 103 -13.87 15.71 2.98
N PHE A 104 -14.77 15.02 3.67
CA PHE A 104 -14.83 14.97 5.12
C PHE A 104 -13.95 13.85 5.65
N HIS A 105 -12.71 14.19 6.00
CA HIS A 105 -11.62 13.26 6.23
C HIS A 105 -11.30 13.09 7.71
N HIS A 106 -10.85 11.90 8.12
CA HIS A 106 -10.52 11.57 9.52
C HIS A 106 -11.65 11.83 10.55
N MET A 107 -12.92 11.92 10.12
CA MET A 107 -14.06 12.07 11.05
C MET A 107 -14.10 10.95 12.09
N ASP A 108 -13.75 9.74 11.67
CA ASP A 108 -13.78 8.52 12.47
C ASP A 108 -12.61 8.39 13.46
N HIS A 109 -11.64 9.31 13.47
CA HIS A 109 -10.40 9.16 14.25
C HIS A 109 -10.63 9.11 15.78
N SER A 110 -11.28 10.14 16.30
CA SER A 110 -11.30 10.47 17.74
C SER A 110 -12.70 10.78 18.26
N PRO A 111 -12.90 10.84 19.59
CA PRO A 111 -14.08 11.45 20.15
C PRO A 111 -14.17 12.95 19.81
N PHE A 112 -15.40 13.46 19.82
CA PHE A 112 -15.69 14.89 19.73
C PHE A 112 -14.93 15.67 20.83
N PRO A 113 -14.33 16.84 20.54
CA PRO A 113 -14.50 17.68 19.34
C PRO A 113 -13.58 17.36 18.15
N ASN A 114 -12.63 16.43 18.28
CA ASN A 114 -11.64 16.17 17.23
C ASN A 114 -12.06 15.06 16.24
N GLY A 115 -13.21 14.42 16.48
CA GLY A 115 -13.83 13.44 15.59
C GLY A 115 -15.31 13.26 15.94
N ILE A 116 -15.96 12.28 15.33
CA ILE A 116 -17.43 12.11 15.36
C ILE A 116 -17.93 11.28 16.55
N TRP A 117 -17.07 10.56 17.25
CA TRP A 117 -17.51 9.63 18.30
C TRP A 117 -17.93 10.36 19.57
N ASP A 118 -18.91 9.80 20.28
CA ASP A 118 -19.34 10.31 21.58
C ASP A 118 -18.21 10.13 22.62
N PRO A 119 -17.87 11.18 23.40
CA PRO A 119 -16.78 11.14 24.37
C PRO A 119 -17.07 10.27 25.60
N LYS A 120 -18.34 9.95 25.86
CA LYS A 120 -18.80 9.07 26.95
C LYS A 120 -19.03 7.64 26.48
N ASP A 121 -19.37 7.45 25.19
CA ASP A 121 -19.61 6.14 24.59
C ASP A 121 -18.98 6.08 23.18
N ASN A 122 -17.74 5.60 23.09
CA ASN A 122 -16.96 5.58 21.85
C ASN A 122 -17.46 4.60 20.77
N ARG A 123 -18.64 3.99 20.97
CA ARG A 123 -19.38 3.17 20.01
C ARG A 123 -20.59 3.89 19.42
N LYS A 124 -20.88 5.10 19.89
CA LYS A 124 -21.96 5.96 19.39
C LYS A 124 -21.37 7.20 18.73
N LEU A 125 -22.13 7.74 17.78
CA LEU A 125 -21.83 9.05 17.21
C LEU A 125 -22.30 10.13 18.20
N SER A 126 -21.52 11.20 18.34
CA SER A 126 -21.86 12.35 19.17
C SER A 126 -23.01 13.14 18.56
N ASP A 127 -24.06 13.39 19.34
CA ASP A 127 -25.21 14.21 18.91
C ASP A 127 -24.77 15.63 18.50
N GLU A 128 -23.81 16.22 19.23
CA GLU A 128 -23.28 17.55 18.91
C GLU A 128 -22.43 17.53 17.63
N ALA A 129 -21.66 16.47 17.39
CA ALA A 129 -20.91 16.34 16.16
C ALA A 129 -21.85 16.20 14.95
N LEU A 130 -22.93 15.43 15.10
CA LEU A 130 -23.95 15.24 14.06
C LEU A 130 -24.71 16.54 13.77
N ASP A 131 -25.11 17.31 14.79
CA ASP A 131 -25.76 18.62 14.60
C ASP A 131 -24.88 19.59 13.81
N ARG A 132 -23.60 19.71 14.19
CA ARG A 132 -22.64 20.58 13.50
C ARG A 132 -22.34 20.12 12.07
N LEU A 133 -22.20 18.81 11.86
CA LEU A 133 -22.02 18.24 10.53
C LEU A 133 -23.28 18.47 9.67
N ASP A 134 -24.47 18.27 10.24
CA ASP A 134 -25.74 18.48 9.56
C ASP A 134 -25.87 19.91 9.07
N TYR A 135 -25.57 20.88 9.95
CA TYR A 135 -25.60 22.29 9.62
C TYR A 135 -24.58 22.64 8.55
N PHE A 136 -23.36 22.14 8.67
CA PHE A 136 -22.31 22.43 7.71
C PHE A 136 -22.65 21.88 6.32
N LEU A 137 -23.15 20.65 6.22
CA LEU A 137 -23.64 20.07 4.96
C LEU A 137 -24.79 20.90 4.35
N ASP A 138 -25.71 21.42 5.16
CA ASP A 138 -26.76 22.33 4.68
C ASP A 138 -26.19 23.64 4.12
N ARG A 139 -25.22 24.25 4.82
CA ARG A 139 -24.58 25.49 4.35
C ARG A 139 -23.80 25.29 3.05
N LEU A 140 -23.09 24.17 2.91
CA LEU A 140 -22.39 23.80 1.68
C LEU A 140 -23.38 23.56 0.53
N ALA A 141 -24.42 22.77 0.77
CA ALA A 141 -25.41 22.43 -0.25
C ALA A 141 -26.17 23.66 -0.77
N ARG A 142 -26.46 24.64 0.09
CA ARG A 142 -27.07 25.92 -0.33
C ARG A 142 -26.22 26.75 -1.28
N ARG A 143 -24.92 26.44 -1.39
CA ARG A 143 -23.96 27.07 -2.30
C ARG A 143 -23.52 26.17 -3.46
N GLY A 144 -24.21 25.05 -3.65
CA GLY A 144 -23.88 24.10 -4.70
C GLY A 144 -22.60 23.29 -4.45
N ILE A 145 -22.13 23.22 -3.21
CA ILE A 145 -20.91 22.49 -2.83
C ILE A 145 -21.30 21.08 -2.35
N TYR A 146 -20.77 20.06 -3.02
CA TYR A 146 -21.02 18.65 -2.71
C TYR A 146 -20.18 18.15 -1.54
N ALA A 147 -20.64 17.08 -0.90
CA ALA A 147 -19.92 16.37 0.14
C ALA A 147 -19.42 15.01 -0.36
N ASN A 148 -18.21 14.67 0.08
CA ASN A 148 -17.62 13.34 0.05
C ASN A 148 -17.45 12.84 1.48
N LEU A 149 -18.09 11.72 1.83
CA LEU A 149 -18.04 11.12 3.16
C LEU A 149 -17.18 9.86 3.16
N ASN A 150 -16.29 9.72 4.16
CA ASN A 150 -15.42 8.55 4.27
C ASN A 150 -15.92 7.58 5.36
N LEU A 151 -15.89 6.28 5.06
CA LEU A 151 -16.39 5.23 5.94
C LEU A 151 -15.28 4.57 6.78
N HIS A 152 -14.02 4.77 6.43
CA HIS A 152 -12.89 4.41 7.29
C HIS A 152 -11.66 5.20 6.87
N VAL A 153 -11.06 5.94 7.80
CA VAL A 153 -9.84 6.70 7.54
C VAL A 153 -8.77 6.34 8.56
N SER A 154 -9.03 6.60 9.83
CA SER A 154 -8.02 6.53 10.89
C SER A 154 -8.56 6.02 12.23
N ARG A 155 -9.61 5.20 12.21
CA ARG A 155 -10.15 4.56 13.41
C ARG A 155 -9.42 3.26 13.71
N ASN A 156 -9.07 3.04 14.98
CA ASN A 156 -8.68 1.72 15.49
C ASN A 156 -9.93 1.01 16.06
N HIS A 157 -10.71 0.38 15.19
CA HIS A 157 -11.88 -0.40 15.60
C HIS A 157 -11.50 -1.58 16.51
N GLY A 158 -10.35 -2.22 16.28
CA GLY A 158 -9.85 -3.32 17.08
C GLY A 158 -9.74 -2.96 18.56
N THR A 159 -9.21 -1.78 18.88
CA THR A 159 -9.15 -1.29 20.27
C THR A 159 -10.54 -1.09 20.88
N ALA A 160 -11.49 -0.50 20.14
CA ALA A 160 -12.85 -0.28 20.62
C ALA A 160 -13.64 -1.58 20.85
N LEU A 161 -13.29 -2.64 20.11
CA LEU A 161 -13.85 -3.99 20.21
C LEU A 161 -13.12 -4.87 21.22
N GLY A 162 -11.95 -4.47 21.72
CA GLY A 162 -11.10 -5.29 22.59
C GLY A 162 -10.39 -6.44 21.87
N LEU A 163 -10.13 -6.29 20.56
CA LEU A 163 -9.34 -7.25 19.79
C LEU A 163 -7.83 -7.10 20.12
N PRO A 164 -7.03 -8.16 19.89
CA PRO A 164 -5.58 -8.08 20.01
C PRO A 164 -4.97 -6.97 19.14
N ASP A 165 -3.89 -6.35 19.60
CA ASP A 165 -3.17 -5.32 18.85
C ASP A 165 -2.70 -5.85 17.48
N SER A 166 -3.14 -5.19 16.40
CA SER A 166 -2.84 -5.56 15.01
C SER A 166 -1.43 -5.18 14.56
N LYS A 167 -0.71 -4.35 15.34
CA LYS A 167 0.58 -3.75 14.94
C LYS A 167 0.50 -2.97 13.63
N SER A 168 -0.71 -2.58 13.24
CA SER A 168 -0.99 -1.78 12.04
C SER A 168 -1.73 -0.53 12.47
N ASP A 169 -1.24 0.63 12.05
CA ASP A 169 -1.92 1.89 12.32
C ASP A 169 -3.33 1.86 11.72
N TYR A 170 -4.31 2.29 12.49
CA TYR A 170 -5.71 2.40 12.06
C TYR A 170 -6.31 1.09 11.54
N ASP A 171 -5.85 -0.04 12.07
CA ASP A 171 -6.22 -1.38 11.63
C ASP A 171 -6.06 -1.64 10.12
N LYS A 172 -5.23 -0.85 9.42
CA LYS A 172 -4.98 -1.02 7.98
C LYS A 172 -4.47 -2.42 7.69
N ILE A 173 -4.74 -2.90 6.48
CA ILE A 173 -4.53 -4.28 6.01
C ILE A 173 -5.44 -5.30 6.72
N VAL A 174 -5.52 -5.30 8.06
CA VAL A 174 -6.28 -6.31 8.80
C VAL A 174 -7.80 -6.09 8.74
N ASP A 175 -8.24 -4.85 8.57
CA ASP A 175 -9.64 -4.45 8.38
C ASP A 175 -10.25 -4.97 7.06
N ILE A 176 -9.43 -5.33 6.06
CA ILE A 176 -9.89 -5.88 4.78
C ILE A 176 -10.48 -7.29 4.95
N PHE A 177 -9.89 -8.13 5.81
CA PHE A 177 -10.24 -9.55 5.89
C PHE A 177 -10.77 -9.97 7.27
N THR A 178 -10.70 -9.13 8.30
CA THR A 178 -11.17 -9.49 9.65
C THR A 178 -12.67 -9.21 9.78
N PRO A 179 -13.53 -10.23 9.94
CA PRO A 179 -14.99 -10.05 9.93
C PRO A 179 -15.48 -9.02 10.96
N GLN A 180 -14.92 -9.02 12.17
CA GLN A 180 -15.30 -8.10 13.25
C GLN A 180 -14.99 -6.64 12.90
N LEU A 181 -13.90 -6.38 12.16
CA LEU A 181 -13.52 -5.04 11.73
C LEU A 181 -14.40 -4.57 10.57
N VAL A 182 -14.67 -5.45 9.60
CA VAL A 182 -15.62 -5.19 8.50
C VAL A 182 -17.01 -4.89 9.06
N ASP A 183 -17.49 -5.65 10.04
CA ASP A 183 -18.79 -5.43 10.67
C ASP A 183 -18.84 -4.10 11.44
N ALA A 184 -17.75 -3.71 12.11
CA ALA A 184 -17.67 -2.43 12.79
C ALA A 184 -17.69 -1.24 11.81
N GLN A 185 -17.03 -1.37 10.66
CA GLN A 185 -17.10 -0.38 9.60
C GLN A 185 -18.50 -0.30 8.97
N LYS A 186 -19.17 -1.43 8.76
CA LYS A 186 -20.59 -1.47 8.34
C LYS A 186 -21.51 -0.80 9.37
N ASP A 187 -21.27 -1.02 10.65
CA ASP A 187 -22.05 -0.34 11.70
C ASP A 187 -21.85 1.18 11.66
N TYR A 188 -20.60 1.65 11.52
CA TYR A 188 -20.31 3.07 11.35
C TYR A 188 -20.99 3.65 10.10
N ALA A 189 -20.87 2.97 8.96
CA ALA A 189 -21.51 3.37 7.70
C ALA A 189 -23.03 3.43 7.82
N ARG A 190 -23.66 2.47 8.52
CA ARG A 190 -25.10 2.49 8.77
C ARG A 190 -25.49 3.70 9.62
N ARG A 191 -24.82 3.94 10.74
CA ARG A 191 -25.10 5.08 11.62
C ARG A 191 -24.98 6.41 10.89
N LEU A 192 -23.90 6.57 10.13
CA LEU A 192 -23.64 7.82 9.40
C LEU A 192 -24.61 8.00 8.23
N LEU A 193 -24.71 7.03 7.31
CA LEU A 193 -25.44 7.22 6.06
C LEU A 193 -26.97 7.18 6.23
N THR A 194 -27.47 6.51 7.27
CA THR A 194 -28.92 6.51 7.57
C THR A 194 -29.36 7.65 8.48
N HIS A 195 -28.43 8.44 9.01
CA HIS A 195 -28.72 9.65 9.79
C HIS A 195 -29.55 10.62 8.96
N VAL A 196 -30.60 11.18 9.56
CA VAL A 196 -31.45 12.20 8.95
C VAL A 196 -30.91 13.56 9.30
N ASN A 197 -30.47 14.32 8.29
CA ASN A 197 -29.95 15.65 8.50
C ASN A 197 -31.01 16.57 9.13
N ALA A 198 -30.70 17.15 10.29
CA ALA A 198 -31.63 17.97 11.05
C ALA A 198 -32.10 19.25 10.32
N TYR A 199 -31.33 19.77 9.37
CA TYR A 199 -31.64 21.02 8.65
C TYR A 199 -32.21 20.76 7.26
N ARG A 200 -31.75 19.70 6.58
CA ARG A 200 -32.18 19.32 5.23
C ARG A 200 -33.35 18.35 5.21
N LYS A 201 -33.63 17.68 6.32
CA LYS A 201 -34.74 16.73 6.52
C LYS A 201 -34.71 15.52 5.58
N VAL A 202 -33.51 15.05 5.25
CA VAL A 202 -33.26 13.89 4.38
C VAL A 202 -32.13 13.05 4.97
N ARG A 203 -32.13 11.73 4.73
CA ARG A 203 -30.99 10.88 5.10
C ARG A 203 -29.77 11.25 4.28
N TYR A 204 -28.56 11.15 4.84
CA TYR A 204 -27.33 11.33 4.06
C TYR A 204 -27.29 10.43 2.82
N ALA A 205 -27.74 9.18 2.95
CA ALA A 205 -27.89 8.21 1.84
C ALA A 205 -28.81 8.69 0.71
N ASP A 206 -29.82 9.52 1.04
CA ASP A 206 -30.86 10.02 0.14
C ASP A 206 -30.65 11.48 -0.29
N ASP A 207 -29.61 12.15 0.20
CA ASP A 207 -29.31 13.53 -0.14
C ASP A 207 -28.50 13.64 -1.45
N PRO A 208 -28.92 14.42 -2.45
CA PRO A 208 -28.10 14.72 -3.62
C PRO A 208 -26.82 15.52 -3.30
N ALA A 209 -26.77 16.22 -2.15
CA ALA A 209 -25.58 16.94 -1.72
C ALA A 209 -24.44 16.01 -1.28
N VAL A 210 -24.74 14.80 -0.82
CA VAL A 210 -23.75 13.75 -0.61
C VAL A 210 -23.50 13.07 -1.96
N ALA A 211 -22.48 13.54 -2.66
CA ALA A 211 -22.16 13.07 -4.01
C ALA A 211 -21.29 11.81 -3.99
N PHE A 212 -20.39 11.70 -3.01
CA PHE A 212 -19.38 10.65 -2.97
C PHE A 212 -19.32 9.97 -1.60
N VAL A 213 -19.07 8.67 -1.61
CA VAL A 213 -18.77 7.86 -0.44
C VAL A 213 -17.51 7.06 -0.72
N GLU A 214 -16.52 7.16 0.16
CA GLU A 214 -15.30 6.36 0.09
C GLU A 214 -15.32 5.26 1.15
N ILE A 215 -15.06 4.02 0.74
CA ILE A 215 -15.09 2.87 1.64
C ILE A 215 -13.91 2.93 2.62
N ASN A 216 -12.68 3.07 2.14
CA ASN A 216 -11.48 3.06 2.98
C ASN A 216 -10.41 3.98 2.41
N ASN A 217 -9.88 4.88 3.23
CA ASN A 217 -8.76 5.71 2.82
C ASN A 217 -7.49 4.89 2.75
N GLU A 218 -6.76 5.01 1.65
CA GLU A 218 -5.40 4.51 1.52
C GLU A 218 -5.18 3.14 2.20
N ASN A 219 -5.81 2.08 1.66
CA ASN A 219 -5.65 0.73 2.21
C ASN A 219 -5.69 -0.37 1.14
N SER A 220 -4.68 -1.25 1.13
CA SER A 220 -4.62 -2.39 0.19
C SER A 220 -3.70 -3.49 0.69
N LEU A 221 -4.00 -4.74 0.32
CA LEU A 221 -3.14 -5.91 0.52
C LEU A 221 -1.88 -5.90 -0.37
N PHE A 222 -1.73 -4.89 -1.23
CA PHE A 222 -0.61 -4.73 -2.17
C PHE A 222 0.17 -3.42 -1.98
N MET A 223 -0.09 -2.65 -0.91
CA MET A 223 0.45 -1.30 -0.73
C MET A 223 1.09 -1.10 0.67
N TRP A 224 1.88 -0.03 0.84
CA TRP A 224 2.53 0.41 2.10
C TRP A 224 3.17 -0.72 2.93
N GLY A 225 3.98 -1.54 2.26
CA GLY A 225 4.74 -2.62 2.91
C GLY A 225 3.90 -3.85 3.27
N ALA A 226 2.76 -4.08 2.61
CA ALA A 226 1.94 -5.27 2.81
C ALA A 226 2.71 -6.58 2.58
N ASP A 227 3.69 -6.58 1.68
CA ASP A 227 4.62 -7.70 1.44
C ASP A 227 5.43 -8.08 2.69
N SER A 228 5.73 -7.12 3.55
CA SER A 228 6.39 -7.34 4.84
C SER A 228 5.38 -7.59 5.97
N LYS A 229 4.23 -6.90 5.97
CA LYS A 229 3.24 -7.01 7.07
C LYS A 229 2.46 -8.32 7.04
N LEU A 230 1.99 -8.77 5.88
CA LEU A 230 1.13 -9.96 5.76
C LEU A 230 1.79 -11.25 6.24
N PRO A 231 3.09 -11.53 5.95
CA PRO A 231 3.76 -12.71 6.51
C PRO A 231 4.01 -12.62 8.03
N ASN A 232 3.95 -11.43 8.60
CA ASN A 232 4.31 -11.14 10.00
C ASN A 232 3.10 -10.69 10.85
N LEU A 233 1.88 -11.04 10.43
CA LEU A 233 0.65 -10.71 11.16
C LEU A 233 0.66 -11.30 12.59
N PRO A 234 0.12 -10.58 13.59
CA PRO A 234 -0.14 -11.16 14.90
C PRO A 234 -1.05 -12.39 14.79
N GLU A 235 -0.85 -13.37 15.69
CA GLU A 235 -1.45 -14.71 15.59
C GLU A 235 -2.97 -14.69 15.36
N PHE A 236 -3.70 -13.78 16.02
CA PHE A 236 -5.15 -13.63 15.85
C PHE A 236 -5.54 -13.35 14.39
N TYR A 237 -4.91 -12.36 13.75
CA TYR A 237 -5.19 -11.97 12.37
C TYR A 237 -4.63 -12.99 11.38
N ALA A 238 -3.44 -13.54 11.66
CA ALA A 238 -2.82 -14.57 10.83
C ALA A 238 -3.71 -15.82 10.72
N LYS A 239 -4.34 -16.26 11.81
CA LYS A 239 -5.28 -17.40 11.81
C LYS A 239 -6.52 -17.15 10.96
N ILE A 240 -7.06 -15.93 10.99
CA ILE A 240 -8.24 -15.58 10.18
C ILE A 240 -7.89 -15.65 8.69
N LEU A 241 -6.81 -14.99 8.27
CA LEU A 241 -6.41 -14.97 6.87
C LEU A 241 -5.98 -16.37 6.38
N ALA A 242 -5.27 -17.14 7.21
CA ALA A 242 -4.91 -18.51 6.90
C ALA A 242 -6.15 -19.42 6.77
N GLY A 243 -7.18 -19.22 7.59
CA GLY A 243 -8.45 -19.93 7.47
C GLY A 243 -9.13 -19.67 6.13
N GLN A 244 -9.22 -18.40 5.73
CA GLN A 244 -9.78 -17.99 4.43
C GLN A 244 -8.98 -18.55 3.25
N TRP A 245 -7.65 -18.56 3.35
CA TRP A 245 -6.76 -19.16 2.36
C TRP A 245 -7.03 -20.66 2.17
N GLN A 246 -7.18 -21.39 3.27
CA GLN A 246 -7.45 -22.83 3.24
C GLN A 246 -8.83 -23.13 2.65
N ASP A 247 -9.83 -22.30 2.96
CA ASP A 247 -11.17 -22.40 2.38
C ASP A 247 -11.13 -22.14 0.87
N TRP A 248 -10.38 -21.13 0.45
CA TRP A 248 -10.17 -20.79 -0.96
C TRP A 248 -9.51 -21.93 -1.74
N LEU A 249 -8.42 -22.50 -1.20
CA LEU A 249 -7.77 -23.65 -1.81
C LEU A 249 -8.67 -24.87 -1.88
N LYS A 250 -9.46 -25.13 -0.82
CA LYS A 250 -10.42 -26.24 -0.80
C LYS A 250 -11.51 -26.05 -1.85
N ALA A 251 -12.02 -24.82 -2.03
CA ALA A 251 -13.00 -24.50 -3.07
C ALA A 251 -12.41 -24.69 -4.48
N LYS A 252 -11.15 -24.29 -4.71
CA LYS A 252 -10.49 -24.38 -6.01
C LYS A 252 -10.09 -25.81 -6.40
N TYR A 253 -9.47 -26.55 -5.49
CA TYR A 253 -8.85 -27.83 -5.80
C TYR A 253 -9.62 -29.05 -5.28
N GLY A 254 -10.43 -28.88 -4.23
CA GLY A 254 -11.26 -29.94 -3.65
C GLY A 254 -10.50 -30.97 -2.81
N ALA A 255 -9.30 -31.41 -3.19
CA ALA A 255 -8.53 -32.44 -2.50
C ALA A 255 -7.00 -32.24 -2.63
N THR A 256 -6.25 -32.72 -1.64
CA THR A 256 -4.78 -32.55 -1.60
C THR A 256 -4.07 -33.06 -2.85
N ASP A 257 -4.47 -34.20 -3.42
CA ASP A 257 -3.80 -34.76 -4.61
C ASP A 257 -3.93 -33.84 -5.84
N LYS A 258 -5.05 -33.14 -5.99
CA LYS A 258 -5.27 -32.18 -7.09
C LYS A 258 -4.43 -30.92 -6.89
N LEU A 259 -4.34 -30.44 -5.65
CA LEU A 259 -3.45 -29.33 -5.29
C LEU A 259 -1.99 -29.70 -5.56
N ALA A 260 -1.56 -30.88 -5.11
CA ALA A 260 -0.21 -31.38 -5.31
C ALA A 260 0.13 -31.52 -6.80
N LEU A 261 -0.80 -32.00 -7.64
CA LEU A 261 -0.61 -32.06 -9.09
C LEU A 261 -0.37 -30.67 -9.70
N ALA A 262 -1.12 -29.66 -9.25
CA ALA A 262 -0.98 -28.28 -9.73
C ALA A 262 0.33 -27.62 -9.26
N TRP A 263 0.67 -27.76 -7.98
CA TRP A 263 1.80 -27.05 -7.39
C TRP A 263 3.13 -27.78 -7.53
N ASN A 264 3.18 -29.11 -7.52
CA ASN A 264 4.47 -29.80 -7.61
C ASN A 264 5.04 -29.78 -9.04
N THR A 265 4.25 -29.33 -10.02
CA THR A 265 4.74 -29.11 -11.38
C THR A 265 5.79 -27.99 -11.39
N GLY A 266 7.02 -28.31 -11.79
CA GLY A 266 8.14 -27.36 -11.81
C GLY A 266 8.88 -27.20 -10.48
N ALA A 267 8.50 -27.97 -9.44
CA ALA A 267 9.31 -28.07 -8.22
C ALA A 267 10.55 -28.93 -8.51
N GLU A 268 11.74 -28.32 -8.40
CA GLU A 268 13.01 -29.03 -8.56
C GLU A 268 13.62 -29.30 -7.18
N PRO A 269 14.16 -30.51 -6.92
CA PRO A 269 14.93 -30.74 -5.71
C PRO A 269 16.19 -29.86 -5.69
N LEU A 270 16.74 -29.63 -4.49
CA LEU A 270 18.02 -28.93 -4.36
C LEU A 270 19.12 -29.70 -5.09
N GLY A 271 19.82 -29.01 -5.98
CA GLY A 271 21.02 -29.50 -6.65
C GLY A 271 22.28 -29.43 -5.78
N GLN A 272 23.43 -29.52 -6.44
CA GLN A 272 24.73 -29.43 -5.76
C GLN A 272 25.03 -28.00 -5.30
N ASN A 273 25.75 -27.89 -4.17
CA ASN A 273 26.24 -26.60 -3.69
C ASN A 273 27.41 -26.13 -4.56
N VAL A 274 27.35 -24.87 -5.02
CA VAL A 274 28.41 -24.26 -5.83
C VAL A 274 29.34 -23.33 -5.03
N LEU A 275 29.02 -23.04 -3.76
CA LEU A 275 29.87 -22.21 -2.90
C LEU A 275 30.89 -23.06 -2.14
N ALA A 276 32.13 -22.60 -2.10
CA ALA A 276 33.15 -23.11 -1.21
C ALA A 276 32.90 -22.69 0.25
N GLY A 277 33.37 -23.51 1.20
CA GLY A 277 33.32 -23.20 2.64
C GLY A 277 34.25 -22.05 3.04
N PHE A 278 34.08 -21.49 4.23
CA PHE A 278 34.84 -20.32 4.67
C PHE A 278 36.35 -20.55 4.82
N SER A 279 36.79 -21.79 5.06
CA SER A 279 38.21 -22.14 5.15
C SER A 279 38.84 -22.51 3.79
N ALA A 280 38.05 -22.50 2.71
CA ALA A 280 38.56 -22.85 1.39
C ALA A 280 39.41 -21.73 0.80
N THR A 281 40.43 -22.11 0.03
CA THR A 281 41.28 -21.20 -0.72
C THR A 281 41.07 -21.40 -2.22
N ARG A 282 41.26 -20.33 -2.98
CA ARG A 282 41.33 -20.34 -4.44
C ARG A 282 42.69 -20.90 -4.90
N ASP A 283 42.82 -21.15 -6.20
CA ASP A 283 44.06 -21.64 -6.81
C ASP A 283 45.26 -20.67 -6.62
N ASP A 284 44.98 -19.37 -6.45
CA ASP A 284 45.96 -18.34 -6.15
C ASP A 284 46.37 -18.28 -4.66
N GLY A 285 45.82 -19.17 -3.82
CA GLY A 285 46.05 -19.24 -2.38
C GLY A 285 45.26 -18.22 -1.55
N ALA A 286 44.51 -17.32 -2.17
CA ALA A 286 43.65 -16.38 -1.46
C ALA A 286 42.41 -17.09 -0.87
N PRO A 287 41.80 -16.60 0.21
CA PRO A 287 40.53 -17.11 0.71
C PRO A 287 39.44 -17.06 -0.37
N ALA A 288 38.63 -18.12 -0.48
CA ALA A 288 37.51 -18.15 -1.40
C ALA A 288 36.44 -17.09 -1.08
N TRP A 289 36.29 -16.77 0.21
CA TRP A 289 35.46 -15.67 0.69
C TRP A 289 36.29 -14.41 0.88
N ASN A 290 35.93 -13.35 0.16
CA ASN A 290 36.61 -12.06 0.17
C ASN A 290 35.84 -11.04 1.02
N LEU A 291 36.58 -10.26 1.83
CA LEU A 291 36.04 -9.10 2.55
C LEU A 291 36.55 -7.81 1.90
N GLU A 292 35.69 -7.16 1.13
CA GLU A 292 35.95 -5.86 0.51
C GLU A 292 35.63 -4.72 1.47
N ARG A 293 36.47 -3.68 1.44
CA ARG A 293 36.29 -2.44 2.20
C ARG A 293 36.55 -1.27 1.26
N HIS A 294 35.64 -0.29 1.28
CA HIS A 294 35.74 0.93 0.50
C HIS A 294 35.60 2.17 1.39
N GLY A 295 35.92 3.33 0.83
CA GLY A 295 35.85 4.60 1.56
C GLY A 295 36.71 4.58 2.81
N GLN A 296 36.12 4.96 3.94
CA GLN A 296 36.78 4.97 5.25
C GLN A 296 36.39 3.77 6.13
N CYS A 297 35.71 2.78 5.57
CA CYS A 297 35.26 1.62 6.31
C CYS A 297 36.43 0.72 6.73
N ALA A 298 36.34 0.20 7.95
CA ALA A 298 37.31 -0.72 8.53
C ALA A 298 36.60 -1.94 9.12
N ALA A 299 36.91 -3.11 8.58
CA ALA A 299 36.37 -4.39 9.00
C ALA A 299 37.41 -5.51 8.83
N LYS A 300 37.23 -6.58 9.60
CA LYS A 300 38.05 -7.81 9.52
C LYS A 300 37.14 -9.03 9.50
N SER A 301 37.52 -10.05 8.74
CA SER A 301 36.85 -11.35 8.73
C SER A 301 37.76 -12.40 9.36
N THR A 302 37.20 -13.21 10.27
CA THR A 302 37.91 -14.31 10.93
C THR A 302 37.05 -15.57 10.84
N VAL A 303 37.64 -16.68 10.42
CA VAL A 303 36.99 -17.99 10.49
C VAL A 303 37.17 -18.55 11.90
N THR A 304 36.07 -18.95 12.52
CA THR A 304 35.97 -19.52 13.86
C THR A 304 35.21 -20.83 13.80
N ASP A 305 35.16 -21.58 14.91
CA ASP A 305 34.34 -22.79 15.00
C ASP A 305 32.84 -22.53 14.77
N ALA A 306 32.38 -21.31 15.06
CA ALA A 306 31.00 -20.87 14.83
C ALA A 306 30.71 -20.45 13.38
N GLY A 307 31.73 -20.41 12.51
CA GLY A 307 31.65 -19.90 11.14
C GLY A 307 32.50 -18.65 10.91
N LEU A 308 32.16 -17.82 9.92
CA LEU A 308 32.92 -16.62 9.58
C LEU A 308 32.33 -15.40 10.29
N THR A 309 33.13 -14.77 11.15
CA THR A 309 32.77 -13.52 11.83
C THR A 309 33.38 -12.32 11.12
N VAL A 310 32.55 -11.34 10.77
CA VAL A 310 32.95 -10.02 10.29
C VAL A 310 32.83 -9.03 11.45
N THR A 311 33.96 -8.54 11.96
CA THR A 311 34.03 -7.46 12.94
C THR A 311 34.16 -6.14 12.21
N ILE A 312 33.28 -5.18 12.52
CA ILE A 312 33.27 -3.84 11.92
C ILE A 312 33.70 -2.84 12.98
N SER A 313 34.87 -2.23 12.80
CA SER A 313 35.36 -1.17 13.69
C SER A 313 34.97 0.22 13.20
N ARG A 314 34.62 0.35 11.92
CA ARG A 314 34.14 1.61 11.33
C ARG A 314 33.33 1.36 10.07
N ALA A 315 32.11 1.88 10.04
CA ALA A 315 31.22 2.01 8.92
C ALA A 315 30.98 3.51 8.63
N ASP A 316 30.60 3.84 7.40
CA ASP A 316 30.30 5.23 7.00
C ASP A 316 28.84 5.42 6.54
N GLY A 317 28.00 4.40 6.74
CA GLY A 317 26.59 4.40 6.37
C GLY A 317 26.31 3.93 4.94
N THR A 318 27.32 3.81 4.08
CA THR A 318 27.15 3.34 2.70
C THR A 318 27.16 1.82 2.66
N ASP A 319 26.01 1.20 2.37
CA ASP A 319 25.78 -0.25 2.57
C ASP A 319 26.83 -1.16 1.88
N TRP A 320 27.18 -0.84 0.63
CA TRP A 320 28.12 -1.64 -0.17
C TRP A 320 29.59 -1.40 0.18
N HIS A 321 29.94 -0.46 1.06
CA HIS A 321 31.35 -0.20 1.40
C HIS A 321 31.99 -1.31 2.25
N ILE A 322 31.20 -2.19 2.86
CA ILE A 322 31.70 -3.42 3.52
C ILE A 322 30.95 -4.60 2.91
N GLN A 323 31.67 -5.47 2.22
CA GLN A 323 31.07 -6.60 1.48
C GLN A 323 31.80 -7.90 1.80
N LEU A 324 31.08 -8.93 2.23
CA LEU A 324 31.56 -10.30 2.29
C LEU A 324 31.02 -11.06 1.08
N ASN A 325 31.87 -11.53 0.17
CA ASN A 325 31.44 -12.16 -1.07
C ASN A 325 32.28 -13.37 -1.48
N GLN A 326 31.72 -14.18 -2.37
CA GLN A 326 32.42 -15.24 -3.10
C GLN A 326 32.05 -15.14 -4.58
N SER A 327 33.06 -14.91 -5.43
CA SER A 327 32.94 -14.76 -6.89
C SER A 327 33.36 -16.04 -7.64
N GLY A 328 33.32 -16.00 -8.98
CA GLY A 328 33.65 -17.15 -9.83
C GLY A 328 32.51 -18.16 -9.99
N LEU A 329 31.28 -17.73 -9.72
CA LEU A 329 30.09 -18.59 -9.80
C LEU A 329 29.53 -18.58 -11.23
N LYS A 330 29.16 -19.76 -11.72
CA LYS A 330 28.48 -19.89 -13.01
C LYS A 330 26.98 -19.99 -12.81
N LEU A 331 26.24 -19.02 -13.34
CA LEU A 331 24.78 -19.01 -13.33
C LEU A 331 24.24 -19.20 -14.75
N ARG A 332 23.08 -19.85 -14.85
CA ARG A 332 22.36 -20.06 -16.11
C ARG A 332 21.10 -19.21 -16.12
N GLU A 333 20.87 -18.50 -17.21
CA GLU A 333 19.64 -17.73 -17.41
C GLU A 333 18.39 -18.61 -17.23
N GLY A 334 17.39 -18.10 -16.53
CA GLY A 334 16.12 -18.78 -16.29
C GLY A 334 16.18 -19.94 -15.28
N GLN A 335 17.37 -20.35 -14.83
CA GLN A 335 17.50 -21.38 -13.79
C GLN A 335 17.15 -20.78 -12.43
N TYR A 336 16.37 -21.53 -11.66
CA TYR A 336 16.10 -21.20 -10.27
C TYR A 336 17.25 -21.64 -9.36
N TYR A 337 17.59 -20.81 -8.40
CA TYR A 337 18.58 -21.06 -7.36
C TYR A 337 18.03 -20.74 -5.97
N THR A 338 18.48 -21.50 -4.99
CA THR A 338 18.23 -21.26 -3.57
C THR A 338 19.55 -20.95 -2.86
N LEU A 339 19.62 -19.78 -2.23
CA LEU A 339 20.67 -19.39 -1.28
C LEU A 339 20.20 -19.70 0.14
N THR A 340 20.95 -20.53 0.86
CA THR A 340 20.72 -20.79 2.29
C THR A 340 21.92 -20.39 3.13
N PHE A 341 21.67 -19.72 4.24
CA PHE A 341 22.71 -19.40 5.22
C PHE A 341 22.09 -19.23 6.61
N SER A 342 22.89 -19.41 7.65
CA SER A 342 22.54 -18.96 9.00
C SER A 342 23.37 -17.74 9.33
N ALA A 343 22.80 -16.78 10.05
CA ALA A 343 23.53 -15.61 10.52
C ALA A 343 22.98 -15.09 11.84
N ARG A 344 23.84 -14.40 12.58
CA ARG A 344 23.52 -13.54 13.71
C ARG A 344 24.38 -12.29 13.69
N ALA A 345 24.03 -11.27 14.45
CA ALA A 345 24.78 -10.03 14.57
C ALA A 345 25.03 -9.66 16.03
N ASP A 346 26.07 -8.88 16.30
CA ASP A 346 26.39 -8.41 17.65
C ASP A 346 25.28 -7.49 18.20
N GLN A 347 24.61 -6.78 17.29
CA GLN A 347 23.43 -5.94 17.54
C GLN A 347 22.48 -6.06 16.35
N ALA A 348 21.18 -5.81 16.57
CA ALA A 348 20.18 -5.88 15.52
C ALA A 348 20.54 -4.97 14.33
N ARG A 349 20.58 -5.55 13.13
CA ARG A 349 21.02 -4.83 11.92
C ARG A 349 20.37 -5.36 10.64
N PRO A 350 20.20 -4.51 9.61
CA PRO A 350 19.92 -4.98 8.27
C PRO A 350 21.17 -5.62 7.64
N LEU A 351 20.96 -6.59 6.76
CA LEU A 351 21.96 -7.23 5.93
C LEU A 351 21.47 -7.20 4.48
N GLY A 352 22.21 -6.53 3.59
CA GLY A 352 21.96 -6.64 2.16
C GLY A 352 22.45 -7.98 1.64
N VAL A 353 21.64 -8.69 0.85
CA VAL A 353 21.98 -9.97 0.24
C VAL A 353 21.71 -9.86 -1.26
N THR A 354 22.77 -9.99 -2.07
CA THR A 354 22.65 -9.91 -3.52
C THR A 354 23.35 -11.06 -4.22
N VAL A 355 22.80 -11.45 -5.37
CA VAL A 355 23.50 -12.24 -6.37
C VAL A 355 23.63 -11.37 -7.61
N GLN A 356 24.86 -11.13 -8.03
CA GLN A 356 25.19 -10.13 -9.05
C GLN A 356 26.46 -10.53 -9.80
N GLN A 357 26.78 -9.82 -10.87
CA GLN A 357 28.04 -9.97 -11.59
C GLN A 357 29.23 -9.64 -10.67
N ALA A 358 30.35 -10.35 -10.82
CA ALA A 358 31.60 -10.05 -10.13
C ALA A 358 32.56 -9.20 -10.98
N HIS A 359 32.01 -8.47 -11.95
CA HIS A 359 32.70 -7.56 -12.85
C HIS A 359 31.75 -6.43 -13.27
N GLU A 360 32.29 -5.37 -13.88
CA GLU A 360 31.49 -4.28 -14.45
C GLU A 360 30.47 -4.83 -15.48
N PRO A 361 29.20 -4.38 -15.47
CA PRO A 361 28.62 -3.25 -14.70
C PRO A 361 28.09 -3.59 -13.29
N TRP A 362 28.42 -4.74 -12.71
CA TRP A 362 27.93 -5.19 -11.41
C TRP A 362 26.40 -5.39 -11.38
N GLY A 363 25.83 -5.80 -12.51
CA GLY A 363 24.39 -5.99 -12.65
C GLY A 363 23.86 -7.07 -11.71
N SER A 364 22.65 -6.85 -11.15
CA SER A 364 21.95 -7.88 -10.39
C SER A 364 21.55 -9.05 -11.30
N LEU A 365 21.68 -10.27 -10.78
CA LEU A 365 21.35 -11.52 -11.47
C LEU A 365 20.11 -12.20 -10.84
N GLY A 366 19.22 -11.43 -10.22
CA GLY A 366 17.90 -11.88 -9.79
C GLY A 366 17.65 -11.90 -8.28
N LEU A 367 18.69 -11.97 -7.44
CA LEU A 367 18.54 -11.81 -5.98
C LEU A 367 19.05 -10.43 -5.54
N SER A 368 18.16 -9.64 -4.96
CA SER A 368 18.50 -8.40 -4.25
C SER A 368 17.49 -8.17 -3.12
N GLN A 369 17.89 -8.51 -1.89
CA GLN A 369 17.02 -8.45 -0.72
C GLN A 369 17.75 -7.88 0.49
N ARG A 370 16.98 -7.40 1.46
CA ARG A 370 17.48 -7.00 2.77
C ARG A 370 16.82 -7.87 3.83
N VAL A 371 17.63 -8.54 4.64
CA VAL A 371 17.15 -9.34 5.78
C VAL A 371 17.58 -8.68 7.09
N SER A 372 16.82 -8.92 8.15
CA SER A 372 17.15 -8.42 9.49
C SER A 372 17.85 -9.50 10.29
N LEU A 373 19.03 -9.16 10.82
CA LEU A 373 19.77 -9.99 11.77
C LEU A 373 19.49 -9.55 13.21
N THR A 374 19.45 -10.52 14.10
CA THR A 374 19.34 -10.37 15.56
C THR A 374 20.58 -10.93 16.24
N THR A 375 20.66 -10.81 17.57
CA THR A 375 21.68 -11.50 18.38
C THR A 375 21.53 -13.02 18.36
N GLU A 376 20.32 -13.50 18.10
CA GLU A 376 20.01 -14.91 17.91
C GLU A 376 20.37 -15.40 16.50
N TRP A 377 20.81 -16.66 16.42
CA TRP A 377 21.01 -17.35 15.15
C TRP A 377 19.68 -17.53 14.42
N LYS A 378 19.63 -17.09 13.17
CA LYS A 378 18.50 -17.32 12.27
C LYS A 378 18.98 -17.96 10.99
N GLN A 379 18.23 -18.95 10.51
CA GLN A 379 18.42 -19.53 9.19
C GLN A 379 17.59 -18.76 8.16
N PHE A 380 18.18 -18.50 7.01
CA PHE A 380 17.59 -17.83 5.87
C PHE A 380 17.60 -18.76 4.66
N ARG A 381 16.51 -18.73 3.89
CA ARG A 381 16.36 -19.47 2.65
C ARG A 381 15.75 -18.53 1.61
N LEU A 382 16.59 -18.07 0.68
CA LEU A 382 16.21 -17.06 -0.32
C LEU A 382 16.27 -17.71 -1.70
N GLY A 383 15.15 -17.68 -2.41
CA GLY A 383 15.04 -18.24 -3.75
C GLY A 383 14.98 -17.15 -4.81
N PHE A 384 15.56 -17.40 -5.97
CA PHE A 384 15.52 -16.49 -7.11
C PHE A 384 15.69 -17.22 -8.43
N THR A 385 15.13 -16.65 -9.50
CA THR A 385 15.41 -17.07 -10.88
C THR A 385 16.50 -16.16 -11.44
N ALA A 386 17.57 -16.75 -11.98
CA ALA A 386 18.64 -15.98 -12.60
C ALA A 386 18.13 -15.23 -13.83
N THR A 387 18.28 -13.91 -13.85
CA THR A 387 17.78 -13.03 -14.93
C THR A 387 18.66 -13.03 -16.17
N ALA A 388 19.90 -13.50 -16.03
CA ALA A 388 20.87 -13.68 -17.12
C ALA A 388 21.85 -14.80 -16.74
N GLY A 389 22.50 -15.39 -17.75
CA GLY A 389 23.63 -16.27 -17.55
C GLY A 389 24.91 -15.47 -17.34
N ASP A 390 25.81 -15.96 -16.48
CA ASP A 390 27.09 -15.33 -16.20
C ASP A 390 28.11 -16.38 -15.77
N ASP A 391 29.34 -16.30 -16.27
CA ASP A 391 30.43 -17.22 -15.94
C ASP A 391 31.27 -16.77 -14.73
N ASN A 392 31.01 -15.55 -14.21
CA ASN A 392 31.69 -14.95 -13.08
C ASN A 392 30.72 -14.09 -12.23
N ALA A 393 29.67 -14.72 -11.72
CA ALA A 393 28.78 -14.14 -10.72
C ALA A 393 29.38 -14.22 -9.30
N ARG A 394 28.78 -13.47 -8.37
CA ARG A 394 29.08 -13.52 -6.93
C ARG A 394 27.82 -13.52 -6.07
N VAL A 395 27.89 -14.27 -4.96
CA VAL A 395 27.01 -14.06 -3.79
C VAL A 395 27.67 -12.99 -2.94
N ASN A 396 26.89 -11.99 -2.52
CA ASN A 396 27.41 -10.84 -1.79
C ASN A 396 26.52 -10.48 -0.59
N PHE A 397 27.16 -10.23 0.54
CA PHE A 397 26.56 -9.74 1.77
C PHE A 397 27.08 -8.32 2.05
N SER A 398 26.18 -7.33 2.04
CA SER A 398 26.51 -5.92 2.30
C SER A 398 26.27 -5.55 3.76
N LEU A 399 27.28 -4.95 4.39
CA LEU A 399 27.32 -4.71 5.82
C LEU A 399 27.58 -3.24 6.23
N GLY A 400 27.77 -2.32 5.30
CA GLY A 400 28.33 -0.97 5.54
C GLY A 400 27.42 0.06 6.22
N THR A 401 26.17 -0.29 6.56
CA THR A 401 25.22 0.68 7.15
C THR A 401 25.49 1.09 8.60
N ARG A 402 26.26 0.31 9.39
CA ARG A 402 26.51 0.59 10.82
C ARG A 402 27.66 -0.22 11.40
N ASP A 403 28.18 0.25 12.54
CA ASP A 403 29.25 -0.37 13.35
C ASP A 403 28.77 -1.61 14.14
N ALA A 404 28.11 -2.55 13.46
CA ALA A 404 27.65 -3.80 14.06
C ALA A 404 28.08 -5.00 13.20
N GLY A 405 28.94 -5.85 13.76
CA GLY A 405 29.45 -7.04 13.12
C GLY A 405 28.39 -8.13 12.93
N ALA A 406 28.75 -9.17 12.17
CA ALA A 406 27.90 -10.33 11.93
C ALA A 406 28.72 -11.62 11.89
N THR A 407 28.12 -12.71 12.35
CA THR A 407 28.68 -14.06 12.22
C THR A 407 27.79 -14.89 11.31
N PHE A 408 28.40 -15.52 10.32
CA PHE A 408 27.76 -16.35 9.32
C PHE A 408 28.11 -17.82 9.55
N GLY A 409 27.08 -18.67 9.58
CA GLY A 409 27.22 -20.12 9.48
C GLY A 409 27.39 -20.54 8.02
N PRO A 410 27.31 -21.85 7.71
CA PRO A 410 27.49 -22.35 6.35
C PRO A 410 26.59 -21.64 5.35
N VAL A 411 27.18 -21.17 4.24
CA VAL A 411 26.46 -20.54 3.12
C VAL A 411 26.47 -21.50 1.95
N GLN A 412 25.30 -21.74 1.35
CA GLN A 412 25.15 -22.62 0.22
C GLN A 412 24.30 -21.95 -0.86
N LEU A 413 24.75 -22.05 -2.10
CA LEU A 413 23.96 -21.71 -3.28
C LEU A 413 23.77 -22.98 -4.08
N ARG A 414 22.52 -23.36 -4.33
CA ARG A 414 22.15 -24.59 -5.04
C ARG A 414 21.15 -24.26 -6.11
N SER A 415 21.18 -24.96 -7.24
CA SER A 415 20.07 -24.92 -8.20
C SER A 415 18.83 -25.59 -7.61
N GLY A 416 17.65 -25.21 -8.09
CA GLY A 416 16.38 -25.77 -7.64
C GLY A 416 16.06 -25.41 -6.18
N GLY A 417 15.20 -26.22 -5.55
CA GLY A 417 14.76 -26.05 -4.17
C GLY A 417 13.42 -25.33 -4.00
N GLN A 418 12.67 -25.12 -5.10
CA GLN A 418 11.31 -24.62 -5.03
C GLN A 418 10.40 -25.59 -4.28
N VAL A 419 9.45 -25.06 -3.54
CA VAL A 419 8.46 -25.81 -2.79
C VAL A 419 7.09 -25.58 -3.44
N GLY A 420 6.52 -26.67 -3.96
CA GLY A 420 5.11 -26.74 -4.35
C GLY A 420 4.25 -26.88 -3.11
N LEU A 421 3.66 -28.07 -2.94
CA LEU A 421 3.04 -28.46 -1.68
C LEU A 421 4.11 -29.02 -0.73
N ALA A 422 4.29 -28.42 0.44
CA ALA A 422 5.31 -28.83 1.38
C ALA A 422 4.96 -30.18 2.04
N LYS A 423 6.00 -30.91 2.49
CA LYS A 423 5.80 -32.20 3.16
C LYS A 423 4.95 -32.02 4.41
N GLY A 424 3.80 -32.69 4.46
CA GLY A 424 2.86 -32.63 5.58
C GLY A 424 1.74 -31.61 5.40
N GLU A 425 1.80 -30.74 4.40
CA GLU A 425 0.67 -29.87 4.03
C GLU A 425 -0.42 -30.70 3.35
N ARG A 426 -1.66 -30.56 3.84
CA ARG A 426 -2.86 -31.25 3.36
C ARG A 426 -4.06 -30.33 3.49
N LEU A 427 -4.89 -30.30 2.44
CA LEU A 427 -6.15 -29.56 2.47
C LEU A 427 -7.12 -30.14 3.50
N GLU A 428 -7.11 -31.45 3.69
CA GLU A 428 -7.99 -32.11 4.67
C GLU A 428 -7.62 -31.75 6.11
N ASP A 429 -6.34 -31.45 6.37
CA ASP A 429 -5.84 -31.11 7.71
C ASP A 429 -5.82 -29.59 7.95
N ARG A 430 -6.23 -28.79 6.97
CA ARG A 430 -6.28 -27.31 7.05
C ARG A 430 -4.96 -26.70 7.54
N ASN A 431 -3.84 -27.18 7.00
CA ASN A 431 -2.51 -26.76 7.43
C ASN A 431 -1.61 -26.26 6.28
N VAL A 432 -2.16 -26.04 5.08
CA VAL A 432 -1.43 -25.40 3.98
C VAL A 432 -1.17 -23.94 4.35
N VAL A 433 0.10 -23.53 4.38
CA VAL A 433 0.49 -22.18 4.80
C VAL A 433 0.31 -21.19 3.67
N LEU A 434 -0.02 -19.94 4.01
CA LEU A 434 -0.23 -18.87 3.03
C LEU A 434 1.09 -18.32 2.47
N PHE A 435 2.14 -18.24 3.28
CA PHE A 435 3.45 -17.75 2.88
C PHE A 435 4.49 -18.83 3.15
N ALA A 436 5.17 -19.31 2.12
CA ALA A 436 6.30 -20.22 2.23
C ALA A 436 7.54 -19.63 1.56
N ASP A 437 8.73 -20.07 2.00
CA ASP A 437 9.97 -19.73 1.33
C ASP A 437 10.13 -20.52 0.04
N CYS A 438 10.68 -19.87 -0.99
CA CYS A 438 11.02 -20.49 -2.28
C CYS A 438 9.82 -21.17 -2.95
N GLU A 439 8.68 -20.48 -3.05
CA GLU A 439 7.47 -21.04 -3.68
C GLU A 439 7.71 -21.32 -5.17
N VAL A 440 7.09 -22.38 -5.68
CA VAL A 440 6.90 -22.53 -7.14
C VAL A 440 5.98 -21.41 -7.67
N PRO A 441 6.11 -21.03 -8.95
CA PRO A 441 5.27 -19.99 -9.55
C PRO A 441 3.76 -20.24 -9.42
N ALA A 442 3.32 -21.50 -9.45
CA ALA A 442 1.90 -21.84 -9.32
C ALA A 442 1.33 -21.53 -7.93
N ARG A 443 2.10 -21.76 -6.86
CA ARG A 443 1.73 -21.45 -5.47
C ARG A 443 1.72 -19.95 -5.25
N GLU A 444 2.76 -19.25 -5.72
CA GLU A 444 2.83 -17.79 -5.67
C GLU A 444 1.65 -17.14 -6.40
N LEU A 445 1.32 -17.61 -7.61
CA LEU A 445 0.18 -17.10 -8.38
C LEU A 445 -1.15 -17.30 -7.63
N ASP A 446 -1.33 -18.46 -6.99
CA ASP A 446 -2.52 -18.73 -6.19
C ASP A 446 -2.61 -17.83 -4.97
N ARG A 447 -1.50 -17.60 -4.27
CA ARG A 447 -1.42 -16.65 -3.16
C ARG A 447 -1.83 -15.24 -3.62
N MET A 448 -1.29 -14.77 -4.74
CA MET A 448 -1.61 -13.44 -5.28
C MET A 448 -3.08 -13.34 -5.71
N ARG A 449 -3.65 -14.39 -6.31
CA ARG A 449 -5.08 -14.45 -6.67
C ARG A 449 -5.97 -14.44 -5.44
N PHE A 450 -5.65 -15.25 -4.43
CA PHE A 450 -6.38 -15.27 -3.17
C PHE A 450 -6.40 -13.90 -2.49
N LEU A 451 -5.24 -13.24 -2.37
CA LEU A 451 -5.18 -11.89 -1.79
C LEU A 451 -6.00 -10.89 -2.61
N ALA A 452 -5.91 -10.94 -3.94
CA ALA A 452 -6.67 -10.05 -4.81
C ALA A 452 -8.19 -10.27 -4.67
N GLU A 453 -8.63 -11.53 -4.67
CA GLU A 453 -10.02 -11.92 -4.48
C GLU A 453 -10.54 -11.56 -3.08
N THR A 454 -9.69 -11.63 -2.05
CA THR A 454 -10.02 -11.20 -0.69
C THR A 454 -10.25 -9.70 -0.62
N GLU A 455 -9.35 -8.91 -1.21
CA GLU A 455 -9.50 -7.45 -1.31
C GLU A 455 -10.74 -7.06 -2.13
N LYS A 456 -10.98 -7.76 -3.25
CA LYS A 456 -12.18 -7.57 -4.06
C LYS A 456 -13.45 -7.88 -3.28
N ALA A 457 -13.49 -9.00 -2.56
CA ALA A 457 -14.65 -9.39 -1.77
C ALA A 457 -14.99 -8.33 -0.71
N TYR A 458 -13.98 -7.73 -0.08
CA TYR A 458 -14.14 -6.62 0.84
C TYR A 458 -14.76 -5.38 0.15
N PHE A 459 -14.17 -4.90 -0.95
CA PHE A 459 -14.67 -3.70 -1.63
C PHE A 459 -16.07 -3.91 -2.25
N SER A 460 -16.29 -5.01 -2.96
CA SER A 460 -17.59 -5.37 -3.52
C SER A 460 -18.63 -5.57 -2.42
N GLY A 461 -18.26 -6.21 -1.31
CA GLY A 461 -19.14 -6.41 -0.15
C GLY A 461 -19.53 -5.10 0.52
N MET A 462 -18.58 -4.19 0.75
CA MET A 462 -18.84 -2.87 1.31
C MET A 462 -19.66 -1.98 0.37
N ARG A 463 -19.38 -2.01 -0.94
CA ARG A 463 -20.22 -1.31 -1.93
C ARG A 463 -21.63 -1.87 -1.97
N GLY A 464 -21.78 -3.20 -1.96
CA GLY A 464 -23.07 -3.87 -1.88
C GLY A 464 -23.86 -3.45 -0.65
N PHE A 465 -23.21 -3.40 0.51
CA PHE A 465 -23.82 -2.91 1.74
C PHE A 465 -24.27 -1.45 1.64
N VAL A 466 -23.41 -0.56 1.13
CA VAL A 466 -23.74 0.87 0.95
C VAL A 466 -24.90 1.06 -0.02
N ARG A 467 -24.89 0.37 -1.17
CA ARG A 467 -25.90 0.53 -2.23
C ARG A 467 -27.21 -0.17 -1.92
N ASN A 468 -27.16 -1.44 -1.56
CA ASN A 468 -28.34 -2.30 -1.49
C ASN A 468 -28.97 -2.28 -0.09
N ASP A 469 -28.14 -2.36 0.95
CA ASP A 469 -28.64 -2.51 2.32
C ASP A 469 -28.99 -1.15 2.94
N LEU A 470 -28.18 -0.11 2.67
CA LEU A 470 -28.44 1.25 3.15
C LEU A 470 -29.26 2.10 2.17
N GLY A 471 -29.36 1.66 0.91
CA GLY A 471 -30.02 2.40 -0.16
C GLY A 471 -29.29 3.68 -0.57
N CYS A 472 -27.98 3.79 -0.32
CA CYS A 472 -27.22 5.00 -0.59
C CYS A 472 -27.05 5.25 -2.09
N LYS A 473 -27.41 6.46 -2.52
CA LYS A 473 -27.41 6.86 -3.92
C LYS A 473 -26.16 7.63 -4.36
N ALA A 474 -25.30 8.04 -3.42
CA ALA A 474 -23.99 8.64 -3.71
C ALA A 474 -23.08 7.69 -4.51
N LEU A 475 -22.17 8.23 -5.32
CA LEU A 475 -21.16 7.44 -6.03
C LEU A 475 -20.15 6.87 -5.04
N VAL A 476 -19.83 5.58 -5.16
CA VAL A 476 -18.97 4.85 -4.25
C VAL A 476 -17.60 4.61 -4.88
N ALA A 477 -16.55 5.00 -4.16
CA ALA A 477 -15.17 4.62 -4.42
C ALA A 477 -14.65 3.70 -3.31
N GLY A 478 -13.66 2.86 -3.65
CA GLY A 478 -13.03 1.93 -2.72
C GLY A 478 -11.97 2.61 -1.89
N THR A 479 -10.78 2.75 -2.49
CA THR A 479 -9.56 3.38 -1.97
C THR A 479 -8.72 3.89 -3.16
N ILE A 480 -7.57 4.51 -2.89
CA ILE A 480 -6.60 4.82 -3.94
C ILE A 480 -6.19 3.54 -4.70
N VAL A 481 -6.22 3.59 -6.03
CA VAL A 481 -5.78 2.46 -6.86
C VAL A 481 -4.26 2.28 -6.78
N PHE A 482 -3.82 1.03 -6.62
CA PHE A 482 -2.41 0.68 -6.61
C PHE A 482 -2.16 -0.61 -7.37
N GLY A 483 -1.42 -0.48 -8.47
CA GLY A 483 -1.10 -1.58 -9.37
C GLY A 483 -2.32 -2.25 -10.03
N PRO A 484 -2.08 -3.27 -10.88
CA PRO A 484 -3.15 -3.94 -11.62
C PRO A 484 -4.13 -4.72 -10.73
N LEU A 485 -3.67 -5.31 -9.63
CA LEU A 485 -4.52 -6.10 -8.73
C LEU A 485 -5.46 -5.21 -7.91
N GLY A 486 -4.96 -4.07 -7.40
CA GLY A 486 -5.81 -3.09 -6.73
C GLY A 486 -6.83 -2.46 -7.68
N LEU A 487 -6.48 -2.23 -8.95
CA LEU A 487 -7.44 -1.80 -9.96
C LEU A 487 -8.52 -2.85 -10.21
N TRP A 488 -8.13 -4.12 -10.36
CA TRP A 488 -9.07 -5.22 -10.55
C TRP A 488 -10.02 -5.40 -9.36
N ALA A 489 -9.50 -5.31 -8.14
CA ALA A 489 -10.29 -5.44 -6.92
C ALA A 489 -11.35 -4.34 -6.77
N GLN A 490 -11.09 -3.16 -7.33
CA GLN A 490 -11.99 -2.02 -7.31
C GLN A 490 -12.83 -1.85 -8.59
N GLY A 491 -12.75 -2.78 -9.55
CA GLY A 491 -13.40 -2.65 -10.87
C GLY A 491 -14.94 -2.57 -10.85
N GLU A 492 -15.58 -2.78 -9.69
CA GLU A 492 -17.03 -2.66 -9.50
C GLU A 492 -17.44 -1.34 -8.83
N MET A 493 -16.49 -0.47 -8.47
CA MET A 493 -16.76 0.86 -7.95
C MET A 493 -17.37 1.77 -9.03
N ASP A 494 -18.04 2.84 -8.62
CA ASP A 494 -18.67 3.76 -9.58
C ASP A 494 -17.65 4.66 -10.28
N PHE A 495 -16.51 4.90 -9.63
CA PHE A 495 -15.31 5.52 -10.18
C PHE A 495 -14.07 5.00 -9.45
N ILE A 496 -12.90 5.18 -10.07
CA ILE A 496 -11.61 4.80 -9.49
C ILE A 496 -10.89 6.06 -9.04
N ASP A 497 -10.39 6.02 -7.81
CA ASP A 497 -9.58 7.08 -7.21
C ASP A 497 -8.08 6.78 -7.37
N ALA A 498 -7.29 7.81 -7.63
CA ALA A 498 -5.83 7.74 -7.78
C ALA A 498 -5.22 9.03 -7.25
N HIS A 499 -4.21 8.92 -6.38
CA HIS A 499 -3.53 10.09 -5.83
C HIS A 499 -2.27 10.40 -6.64
N ALA A 500 -2.09 11.69 -6.95
CA ALA A 500 -0.84 12.25 -7.41
C ALA A 500 -0.63 13.57 -6.67
N TYR A 501 0.58 13.77 -6.14
CA TYR A 501 0.94 14.98 -5.42
C TYR A 501 1.89 15.79 -6.28
N TRP A 502 1.51 17.02 -6.62
CA TRP A 502 2.44 17.96 -7.25
C TRP A 502 3.50 18.44 -6.25
N GLN A 503 3.10 18.61 -4.98
CA GLN A 503 3.96 18.94 -3.84
C GLN A 503 3.35 18.43 -2.54
N HIS A 504 4.19 18.29 -1.52
CA HIS A 504 3.78 17.99 -0.16
C HIS A 504 4.36 19.04 0.79
N PRO A 505 3.62 19.52 1.80
CA PRO A 505 4.18 20.44 2.79
C PRO A 505 5.37 19.79 3.50
N HIS A 506 6.45 20.55 3.63
CA HIS A 506 7.60 20.27 4.47
C HIS A 506 7.43 21.02 5.79
N PHE A 507 7.78 20.37 6.91
CA PHE A 507 7.64 20.91 8.26
C PHE A 507 9.04 21.06 8.90
N PRO A 508 9.72 22.20 8.75
CA PRO A 508 11.14 22.35 9.14
C PRO A 508 11.41 22.18 10.64
N GLY A 509 10.39 22.41 11.48
CA GLY A 509 10.46 22.23 12.92
C GLY A 509 9.97 20.85 13.35
N ARG A 510 8.66 20.75 13.62
CA ARG A 510 7.98 19.54 14.08
C ARG A 510 7.04 19.03 12.99
N SER A 511 6.99 17.71 12.80
CA SER A 511 6.03 17.09 11.88
C SER A 511 4.60 17.54 12.15
N TRP A 512 3.89 17.92 11.09
CA TRP A 512 2.50 18.39 11.12
C TRP A 512 2.27 19.65 11.96
N ASP A 513 3.29 20.52 12.10
CA ASP A 513 3.13 21.83 12.74
C ASP A 513 2.28 22.78 11.86
N PRO A 514 1.07 23.19 12.30
CA PRO A 514 0.21 24.05 11.51
C PRO A 514 0.73 25.49 11.37
N GLY A 515 1.65 25.92 12.24
CA GLY A 515 2.26 27.25 12.22
C GLY A 515 3.63 27.29 11.55
N ASN A 516 4.20 26.14 11.20
CA ASN A 516 5.56 26.04 10.66
C ASN A 516 5.65 24.98 9.56
N TRP A 517 5.14 25.34 8.39
CA TRP A 517 5.21 24.51 7.19
C TRP A 517 5.49 25.37 5.96
N ILE A 518 6.11 24.77 4.95
CA ILE A 518 6.42 25.37 3.65
C ILE A 518 6.04 24.41 2.53
N VAL A 519 5.69 24.95 1.37
CA VAL A 519 5.44 24.19 0.13
C VAL A 519 6.40 24.78 -0.91
N GLU A 520 7.52 24.08 -1.16
CA GLU A 520 8.63 24.56 -2.01
C GLU A 520 8.43 24.14 -3.47
N PRO A 521 8.26 25.09 -4.42
CA PRO A 521 7.80 24.85 -5.80
C PRO A 521 8.61 23.84 -6.62
#